data_AF-A0A849NKC8-F1
#
_entry.id   AF-A0A849NKC8-F1
#
_cell.length_a   1.000
_cell.length_b   1.000
_cell.length_c   1.000
_cell.angle_alpha   90.00
_cell.angle_beta   90.00
_cell.angle_gamma   90.00
#
_symmetry.space_group_name_H-M   'P 1'
#
loop_
_entity.id
_entity.type
_entity.pdbx_description
1 polymer ?
#
loop_
_entity_poly.entity_id
_entity_poly.type
_entity_poly.pdbx_seq_one_letter_code
_entity_poly.pdbx_strand_id
1 'polypeptide(L)'
;MNMDFVQGMRNKTELNELRKFMRIKNVKVLYIKKEISTKAMFYVEQNYLSHSLQLADALIAATASSNGLPIFTANDKHYKIIKELDVKRFRP
;
A
#
# COMPACT_ATOMS: atom_id res chain seq x y z
N MET A 1 -3.38 1.18 11.23
CA MET A 1 -3.90 -0.15 10.84
C MET A 1 -4.47 0.00 9.44
N ASN A 2 -4.01 -0.80 8.48
CA ASN A 2 -4.47 -0.68 7.09
C ASN A 2 -5.94 -1.11 7.00
N MET A 3 -6.76 -0.32 6.32
CA MET A 3 -8.22 -0.50 6.23
C MET A 3 -8.55 -1.81 5.49
N ASP A 4 -7.77 -2.15 4.45
CA ASP A 4 -7.95 -3.38 3.66
C ASP A 4 -7.74 -4.66 4.49
N PHE A 5 -6.74 -4.67 5.37
CA PHE A 5 -6.50 -5.83 6.23
C PHE A 5 -7.64 -6.05 7.23
N VAL A 6 -8.25 -4.97 7.74
CA VAL A 6 -9.38 -5.07 8.66
C VAL A 6 -10.62 -5.58 7.95
N GLN A 7 -10.89 -5.04 6.75
CA GLN A 7 -12.05 -5.43 5.95
C GLN A 7 -11.94 -6.87 5.39
N GLY A 8 -10.73 -7.41 5.27
CA GLY A 8 -10.50 -8.80 4.87
C GLY A 8 -10.72 -9.84 5.97
N MET A 9 -10.96 -9.44 7.23
CA MET A 9 -11.19 -10.38 8.34
C MET A 9 -12.63 -10.87 8.36
N ARG A 10 -12.83 -12.17 8.57
CA ARG A 10 -14.16 -12.81 8.53
C ARG A 10 -14.93 -12.64 9.83
N ASN A 11 -14.24 -12.41 10.94
CA ASN A 11 -14.84 -12.29 12.27
C ASN A 11 -13.93 -11.53 13.26
N LYS A 12 -14.44 -11.28 14.47
CA LYS A 12 -13.73 -10.57 15.54
C LYS A 12 -12.48 -11.31 16.03
N THR A 13 -12.47 -12.64 15.95
CA THR A 13 -11.32 -13.46 16.36
C THR A 13 -10.13 -13.20 15.44
N GLU A 14 -10.32 -13.32 14.13
CA GLU A 14 -9.28 -13.02 13.12
C GLU A 14 -8.78 -11.57 13.23
N LEU A 15 -9.68 -10.60 13.44
CA LEU A 15 -9.29 -9.20 13.65
C LEU A 15 -8.38 -9.02 14.87
N ASN A 16 -8.67 -9.72 15.97
CA ASN A 16 -7.85 -9.66 17.18
C ASN A 16 -6.50 -10.35 16.99
N GLU A 17 -6.44 -11.44 16.24
CA GLU A 17 -5.18 -12.11 15.87
C GLU A 17 -4.30 -11.22 15.00
N LEU A 18 -4.88 -10.56 13.99
CA LEU A 18 -4.18 -9.57 13.16
C LEU A 18 -3.59 -8.44 14.01
N ARG A 19 -4.38 -7.89 14.94
CA ARG A 19 -3.92 -6.84 15.88
C ARG A 19 -2.74 -7.31 16.72
N LYS A 20 -2.82 -8.52 17.28
CA LYS A 20 -1.73 -9.13 18.07
C LYS A 20 -0.48 -9.31 17.22
N PHE A 21 -0.62 -9.88 16.02
CA PHE A 21 0.48 -10.10 15.09
C PHE A 21 1.19 -8.79 14.74
N MET A 22 0.45 -7.73 14.36
CA MET A 22 1.02 -6.42 14.04
C MET A 22 1.80 -5.83 15.20
N ARG A 23 1.31 -5.99 16.44
CA ARG A 23 2.01 -5.53 17.65
C ARG A 23 3.29 -6.32 17.91
N ILE A 24 3.22 -7.66 17.83
CA ILE A 24 4.39 -8.53 18.04
C ILE A 24 5.48 -8.26 17.00
N LYS A 25 5.09 -8.04 15.74
CA LYS A 25 6.01 -7.72 14.64
C LYS A 25 6.44 -6.24 14.60
N ASN A 26 5.99 -5.43 15.56
CA ASN A 26 6.28 -3.99 15.64
C ASN A 26 6.03 -3.26 14.31
N VAL A 27 4.90 -3.55 13.67
CA VAL A 27 4.54 -2.96 12.37
C VAL A 27 4.29 -1.47 12.55
N LYS A 28 5.12 -0.64 11.90
CA LYS A 28 4.96 0.81 11.89
C LYS A 28 3.82 1.22 10.96
N VAL A 29 2.92 2.07 11.46
CA VAL A 29 1.85 2.69 10.65
C VAL A 29 2.34 4.05 10.18
N LEU A 30 2.34 4.25 8.86
CA LEU A 30 2.59 5.56 8.25
C LEU A 30 1.25 6.22 7.94
N TYR A 31 1.06 7.44 8.43
CA TYR A 31 -0.16 8.21 8.20
C TYR A 31 -0.07 8.96 6.87
N ILE A 32 -1.22 9.06 6.20
CA ILE A 32 -1.36 9.86 4.98
C ILE A 32 -1.22 11.33 5.37
N LYS A 33 -0.26 12.00 4.74
CA LYS A 33 -0.06 13.45 4.81
C LYS A 33 -0.51 14.09 3.50
N LYS A 34 -0.60 15.42 3.49
CA LYS A 34 -0.99 16.17 2.29
C LYS A 34 -0.14 15.78 1.08
N GLU A 35 1.17 15.68 1.26
CA GLU A 35 2.11 15.36 0.18
C GLU A 35 1.87 13.97 -0.40
N ILE A 36 1.55 12.99 0.46
CA ILE A 36 1.19 11.62 0.05
C ILE A 36 -0.11 11.65 -0.75
N SER A 37 -1.14 12.37 -0.27
CA SER A 37 -2.43 12.45 -0.97
C SER A 37 -2.29 13.12 -2.33
N THR A 38 -1.56 14.23 -2.43
CA THR A 38 -1.31 14.93 -3.70
C THR A 38 -0.55 14.04 -4.69
N LYS A 39 0.46 13.30 -4.21
CA LYS A 39 1.23 12.39 -5.06
C LYS A 39 0.40 11.19 -5.53
N ALA A 40 -0.46 10.66 -4.67
CA ALA A 40 -1.38 9.59 -5.05
C ALA A 40 -2.37 10.04 -6.14
N MET A 41 -2.92 11.26 -6.02
CA MET A 41 -3.78 11.85 -7.06
C MET A 41 -3.05 11.91 -8.40
N PHE A 42 -1.81 12.42 -8.40
CA PHE A 42 -0.98 12.47 -9.61
C PHE A 42 -0.78 11.07 -10.22
N TYR A 43 -0.46 10.05 -9.41
CA TYR A 43 -0.31 8.69 -9.94
C TYR A 43 -1.60 8.15 -10.57
N VAL A 44 -2.77 8.37 -9.95
CA VAL A 44 -4.06 7.94 -10.51
C VAL A 44 -4.31 8.67 -11.83
N GLU A 45 -4.18 10.00 -11.87
CA GLU A 45 -4.39 10.79 -13.09
C GLU A 45 -3.54 10.29 -14.27
N GLN A 46 -2.28 9.94 -14.01
CA GLN A 46 -1.35 9.49 -15.06
C GLN A 46 -1.59 8.02 -15.50
N ASN A 47 -2.12 7.17 -14.61
CA ASN A 47 -2.07 5.71 -14.81
C ASN A 47 -3.44 5.01 -14.77
N TYR A 48 -4.53 5.70 -14.47
CA TYR A 48 -5.84 5.08 -14.34
C TYR A 48 -6.33 4.48 -15.67
N LEU A 49 -6.31 5.24 -16.77
CA LEU A 49 -6.81 4.77 -18.05
C LEU A 49 -5.89 3.73 -18.72
N SER A 50 -4.58 3.83 -18.47
CA SER A 50 -3.57 2.99 -19.12
C SER A 50 -3.27 1.70 -18.37
N HIS A 51 -3.35 1.72 -17.04
CA HIS A 51 -2.93 0.60 -16.18
C HIS A 51 -3.89 0.31 -15.03
N SER A 52 -5.07 0.94 -15.03
CA SER A 52 -6.11 0.75 -14.02
C SER A 52 -5.61 0.94 -12.59
N LEU A 53 -4.64 1.84 -12.37
CA LEU A 53 -4.11 2.12 -11.04
C LEU A 53 -5.22 2.77 -10.17
N GLN A 54 -5.66 2.05 -9.14
CA GLN A 54 -6.75 2.48 -8.25
C GLN A 54 -6.23 3.24 -7.03
N LEU A 55 -7.15 3.88 -6.30
CA LEU A 55 -6.85 4.73 -5.14
C LEU A 55 -5.97 4.05 -4.09
N ALA A 56 -6.27 2.80 -3.72
CA ALA A 56 -5.52 2.06 -2.69
C ALA A 56 -4.06 1.84 -3.12
N ASP A 57 -3.85 1.31 -4.33
CA ASP A 57 -2.50 1.09 -4.89
C ASP A 57 -1.73 2.42 -5.04
N ALA A 58 -2.41 3.48 -5.48
CA ALA A 58 -1.81 4.81 -5.60
C ALA A 58 -1.38 5.40 -4.25
N LEU A 59 -2.18 5.21 -3.20
CA LEU A 59 -1.83 5.64 -1.84
C LEU A 59 -0.66 4.83 -1.27
N ILE A 60 -0.62 3.51 -1.51
CA ILE A 60 0.50 2.66 -1.12
C ILE A 60 1.78 3.11 -1.84
N ALA A 61 1.71 3.30 -3.15
CA ALA A 61 2.81 3.82 -3.97
C ALA A 61 3.30 5.18 -3.47
N ALA A 62 2.40 6.14 -3.28
CA ALA A 62 2.76 7.49 -2.86
C ALA A 62 3.37 7.50 -1.46
N THR A 63 2.87 6.65 -0.55
CA THR A 63 3.43 6.51 0.79
C THR A 63 4.84 5.95 0.75
N ALA A 64 5.06 4.88 -0.02
CA ALA A 64 6.38 4.25 -0.17
C ALA A 64 7.40 5.22 -0.79
N SER A 65 7.05 5.83 -1.92
CA SER A 65 7.89 6.82 -2.62
C SER A 65 8.24 8.01 -1.71
N SER A 66 7.25 8.58 -1.00
CA SER A 66 7.48 9.75 -0.13
C SER A 66 8.34 9.47 1.10
N ASN A 67 8.48 8.19 1.49
CA ASN A 67 9.31 7.77 2.62
C ASN A 67 10.60 7.05 2.19
N GLY A 68 10.87 6.93 0.88
CA GLY A 68 12.03 6.20 0.37
C GLY A 68 12.04 4.71 0.74
N LEU A 69 10.85 4.10 0.86
CA LEU A 69 10.70 2.70 1.27
C LEU A 69 10.40 1.80 0.06
N PRO A 70 10.92 0.56 0.04
CA PRO A 70 10.56 -0.41 -0.97
C PRO A 70 9.14 -0.95 -0.76
N ILE A 71 8.50 -1.37 -1.86
CA ILE A 71 7.22 -2.09 -1.82
C ILE A 71 7.48 -3.57 -2.02
N PHE A 72 7.09 -4.38 -1.04
CA PHE A 72 7.02 -5.83 -1.17
C PHE A 72 5.60 -6.21 -1.62
N THR A 73 5.48 -6.79 -2.82
CA THR A 73 4.17 -7.10 -3.39
C THR A 73 4.18 -8.33 -4.30
N ALA A 74 3.06 -9.07 -4.29
CA ALA A 74 2.75 -10.08 -5.29
C ALA A 74 2.10 -9.48 -6.55
N ASN A 75 1.59 -8.23 -6.47
CA ASN A 75 0.97 -7.50 -7.56
C ASN A 75 1.95 -6.52 -8.23
N ASP A 76 3.12 -7.02 -8.62
CA ASP A 76 4.22 -6.19 -9.13
C ASP A 76 3.88 -5.42 -10.42
N LYS A 77 2.91 -5.89 -11.21
CA LYS A 77 2.48 -5.23 -12.44
C LYS A 77 1.91 -3.83 -12.19
N HIS A 78 1.14 -3.65 -11.12
CA HIS A 78 0.51 -2.37 -10.78
C HIS A 78 1.54 -1.32 -10.36
N TYR A 79 2.63 -1.73 -9.70
CA TYR A 79 3.63 -0.83 -9.15
C TYR A 79 4.79 -0.54 -10.11
N LYS A 80 5.09 -1.45 -11.05
CA LYS A 80 6.19 -1.30 -12.02
C LYS A 80 6.07 -0.09 -12.96
N ILE A 81 4.87 0.44 -13.14
CA ILE A 81 4.63 1.62 -13.97
C ILE A 81 5.17 2.90 -13.33
N ILE A 82 5.34 2.90 -12.01
CA ILE A 82 5.81 4.04 -11.23
C ILE A 82 7.33 3.90 -11.06
N LYS A 83 8.08 4.59 -11.93
CA LYS A 83 9.55 4.44 -12.07
C LYS A 83 10.37 4.72 -10.81
N GLU A 84 9.84 5.55 -9.91
CA GLU A 84 10.52 5.97 -8.68
C GLU A 84 10.34 4.98 -7.51
N LEU A 85 9.62 3.88 -7.70
CA LEU A 85 9.44 2.85 -6.67
C LEU A 85 10.50 1.75 -6.76
N ASP A 86 11.10 1.40 -5.62
CA ASP A 86 11.82 0.13 -5.46
C ASP A 86 10.81 -0.99 -5.19
N VAL A 87 10.48 -1.75 -6.23
CA VAL A 87 9.53 -2.86 -6.14
C VAL A 87 10.28 -4.17 -5.91
N LYS A 88 10.09 -4.76 -4.73
CA LYS A 88 10.55 -6.11 -4.38
C LYS A 88 9.42 -7.10 -4.63
N ARG A 89 9.56 -7.92 -5.66
CA ARG A 89 8.56 -8.96 -5.96
C ARG A 89 8.60 -10.04 -4.90
N PHE A 90 7.44 -10.39 -4.37
CA PHE A 90 7.23 -11.56 -3.54
C PHE A 90 6.34 -12.56 -4.29
N ARG A 91 6.66 -13.84 -4.21
CA ARG A 91 5.82 -14.95 -4.69
C ARG A 91 5.47 -15.79 -3.46
N PRO A 92 4.20 -15.81 -3.02
CA PRO A 92 3.75 -16.66 -1.92
C PRO A 92 3.81 -18.15 -2.29
#